data_AF-A0A0B2QZC4-F1
#
_entry.id   AF-A0A0B2QZC4-F1
#
_cell.length_a   1.000
_cell.length_b   1.000
_cell.length_c   1.000
_cell.angle_alpha   90.00
_cell.angle_beta   90.00
_cell.angle_gamma   90.00
#
_symmetry.space_group_name_H-M   'P 1'
#
loop_
_entity.id
_entity.type
_entity.pdbx_description
1 polymer ?
#
loop_
_entity_poly.entity_id
_entity_poly.type
_entity_poly.pdbx_seq_one_letter_code
_entity_poly.pdbx_strand_id
1 'polypeptide(L)'
;QNIIEVPLSYHRQWRPYYPTYVLFQYNGTTHFVRFHKYGSRYFFSDGLKQFRRTHDIDDSVIMRFFIADKNTSFEVDVIGPIHRQGCPRSVLATRRHIFTPDVTEHMMQHSFPLVLPPAALNFLFGSQKVIPVRRGYGKRNQ
;
A
#
# COMPACT_ATOMS: atom_id res chain seq x y z
N GLN A 1 -16.35 -15.39 10.19
CA GLN A 1 -15.68 -15.20 11.51
C GLN A 1 -15.01 -13.82 11.49
N ASN A 2 -15.20 -12.97 12.52
CA ASN A 2 -14.64 -11.61 12.56
C ASN A 2 -13.29 -11.56 13.25
N ILE A 3 -12.35 -12.39 12.78
CA ILE A 3 -10.97 -12.43 13.27
C ILE A 3 -10.04 -12.44 12.08
N ILE A 4 -8.90 -11.75 12.20
CA ILE A 4 -7.85 -11.72 11.17
C ILE A 4 -6.56 -12.11 11.86
N GLU A 5 -5.90 -13.16 11.37
CA GLU A 5 -4.58 -13.55 11.87
C GLU A 5 -3.56 -12.47 11.55
N VAL A 6 -2.70 -12.19 12.52
CA VAL A 6 -1.73 -11.10 12.45
C VAL A 6 -0.62 -11.49 11.48
N PRO A 7 -0.33 -10.67 10.45
CA PRO A 7 0.74 -10.99 9.50
C PRO A 7 2.12 -11.14 10.16
N LEU A 8 2.92 -12.06 9.63
CA LEU A 8 4.24 -12.42 10.18
C LEU A 8 5.22 -11.25 10.32
N SER A 9 5.14 -10.27 9.42
CA SER A 9 5.95 -9.05 9.47
C SER A 9 5.79 -8.31 10.81
N TYR A 10 4.57 -8.26 11.35
CA TYR A 10 4.30 -7.52 12.59
C TYR A 10 4.68 -8.27 13.85
N HIS A 11 4.67 -9.61 13.80
CA HIS A 11 5.20 -10.44 14.89
C HIS A 11 6.67 -10.14 15.21
N ARG A 12 7.48 -9.80 14.20
CA ARG A 12 8.89 -9.42 14.39
C ARG A 12 9.04 -8.08 15.10
N GLN A 13 8.15 -7.14 14.83
CA GLN A 13 8.20 -5.79 15.40
C GLN A 13 7.72 -5.76 16.85
N TRP A 14 6.67 -6.51 17.17
CA TRP A 14 6.07 -6.50 18.50
C TRP A 14 6.61 -7.56 19.44
N ARG A 15 7.50 -8.45 19.01
CA ARG A 15 8.09 -9.41 19.96
C ARG A 15 9.08 -8.71 20.90
N PRO A 16 9.05 -8.99 22.21
CA PRO A 16 8.10 -9.88 22.92
C PRO A 16 6.82 -9.17 23.42
N TYR A 17 6.76 -7.84 23.33
CA TYR A 17 5.70 -6.99 23.89
C TYR A 17 4.64 -6.59 22.85
N TYR A 18 3.55 -7.36 22.81
CA TYR A 18 2.43 -7.08 21.92
C TYR A 18 1.56 -5.95 22.48
N PRO A 19 1.10 -5.02 21.62
CA PRO A 19 0.14 -4.01 22.03
C PRO A 19 -1.22 -4.65 22.34
N THR A 20 -1.96 -4.07 23.27
CA THR A 20 -3.33 -4.51 23.60
C THR A 20 -4.33 -4.14 22.50
N TYR A 21 -4.11 -2.99 21.86
CA TYR A 21 -4.95 -2.44 20.80
C TYR A 21 -4.09 -1.86 19.68
N VAL A 22 -4.66 -1.83 18.48
CA VAL A 22 -4.15 -1.11 17.31
C VAL A 22 -5.24 -0.22 16.72
N LEU A 23 -4.78 0.76 15.96
CA LEU A 23 -5.63 1.73 15.30
C LEU A 23 -5.73 1.40 13.81
N PHE A 24 -6.94 1.19 13.31
CA PHE A 24 -7.20 1.05 11.88
C PHE A 24 -7.70 2.38 11.34
N GLN A 25 -6.89 3.00 10.50
CA GLN A 25 -7.21 4.21 9.77
C GLN A 25 -7.77 3.83 8.39
N TYR A 26 -9.02 4.20 8.14
CA TYR A 26 -9.70 3.92 6.87
C TYR A 26 -10.62 5.09 6.53
N ASN A 27 -10.48 5.63 5.31
CA ASN A 27 -11.26 6.78 4.81
C ASN A 27 -11.30 7.97 5.80
N GLY A 28 -10.16 8.28 6.43
CA GLY A 28 -10.05 9.38 7.41
C GLY A 28 -10.68 9.10 8.78
N THR A 29 -11.17 7.88 9.03
CA THR A 29 -11.71 7.46 10.33
C THR A 29 -10.80 6.45 11.01
N THR A 30 -10.71 6.53 12.35
CA THR A 30 -9.87 5.65 13.16
C THR A 30 -10.72 4.69 13.98
N HIS A 31 -10.38 3.40 13.93
CA HIS A 31 -11.09 2.33 14.61
C HIS A 31 -10.15 1.60 15.56
N PHE A 32 -10.58 1.37 16.79
CA PHE A 32 -9.82 0.57 17.74
C PHE A 32 -10.06 -0.91 17.49
N VAL A 33 -8.97 -1.65 17.29
CA VAL A 33 -9.02 -3.09 17.10
C VAL A 33 -8.15 -3.77 18.16
N ARG A 34 -8.73 -4.72 18.89
CA ARG A 34 -8.03 -5.44 19.97
C ARG A 34 -7.28 -6.65 19.47
N PHE A 35 -6.14 -6.91 20.09
CA PHE A 35 -5.45 -8.20 19.95
C PHE A 35 -6.06 -9.29 20.81
N HIS A 36 -6.12 -10.47 20.24
CA HIS A 36 -6.40 -11.69 20.96
C HIS A 36 -5.30 -12.72 20.72
N LYS A 37 -4.84 -13.37 21.78
CA LYS A 37 -3.88 -14.48 21.69
C LYS A 37 -4.61 -15.79 21.91
N TYR A 38 -4.53 -16.69 20.95
CA TYR A 38 -4.98 -18.07 21.09
C TYR A 38 -3.79 -19.01 20.87
N GLY A 39 -3.34 -19.66 21.95
CA GLY A 39 -2.13 -20.49 21.93
C GLY A 39 -0.90 -19.71 21.50
N SER A 40 -0.30 -20.07 20.37
CA SER A 40 0.88 -19.42 19.78
C SER A 40 0.54 -18.34 18.74
N ARG A 41 -0.73 -18.17 18.38
CA ARG A 41 -1.18 -17.26 17.31
C ARG A 41 -1.82 -16.00 17.89
N TYR A 42 -1.67 -14.90 17.15
CA TYR A 42 -2.29 -13.62 17.50
C TYR A 42 -3.26 -13.20 16.40
N PHE A 43 -4.37 -12.62 16.82
CA PHE A 43 -5.46 -12.23 15.96
C PHE A 43 -5.89 -10.80 16.28
N PHE A 44 -6.27 -10.06 15.26
CA PHE A 44 -7.18 -8.93 15.39
C PHE A 44 -8.59 -9.48 15.61
N SER A 45 -9.31 -9.03 16.64
CA SER A 45 -10.67 -9.53 16.91
C SER A 45 -11.67 -8.42 17.21
N ASP A 46 -11.56 -7.81 18.40
CA ASP A 46 -12.59 -6.92 18.90
C ASP A 46 -12.47 -5.60 18.14
N GLY A 47 -13.59 -5.04 17.69
CA GLY A 47 -13.61 -3.87 16.81
C GLY A 47 -13.67 -4.20 15.32
N LEU A 48 -13.20 -5.37 14.86
CA LEU A 48 -13.29 -5.75 13.43
C LEU A 48 -14.74 -5.85 12.93
N LYS A 49 -15.62 -6.44 13.73
CA LYS A 49 -17.04 -6.56 13.38
C LYS A 49 -17.71 -5.19 13.22
N GLN A 50 -17.36 -4.24 14.09
CA GLN A 50 -17.88 -2.88 14.03
C GLN A 50 -17.27 -2.14 12.83
N PHE A 51 -15.96 -2.21 12.66
CA PHE A 51 -15.24 -1.67 11.50
C PHE A 51 -15.86 -2.11 10.18
N ARG A 52 -16.12 -3.43 10.01
CA ARG A 52 -16.76 -3.97 8.81
C ARG A 52 -18.16 -3.43 8.60
N ARG A 53 -18.99 -3.39 9.66
CA ARG A 53 -20.36 -2.86 9.58
C ARG A 53 -20.40 -1.37 9.24
N THR A 54 -19.53 -0.57 9.83
CA THR A 54 -19.49 0.89 9.61
C THR A 54 -19.16 1.23 8.16
N HIS A 55 -18.34 0.42 7.50
CA HIS A 55 -17.84 0.66 6.15
C HIS A 55 -18.45 -0.27 5.09
N ASP A 56 -19.52 -1.00 5.44
CA ASP A 56 -20.19 -1.97 4.58
C ASP A 56 -19.23 -2.96 3.89
N ILE A 57 -18.28 -3.47 4.67
CA ILE A 57 -17.23 -4.37 4.17
C ILE A 57 -17.68 -5.82 4.26
N ASP A 58 -17.84 -6.44 3.09
CA ASP A 58 -18.18 -7.86 2.92
C ASP A 58 -17.03 -8.81 3.33
N ASP A 59 -17.36 -10.07 3.61
CA ASP A 59 -16.37 -11.09 3.99
C ASP A 59 -15.44 -11.52 2.82
N SER A 60 -15.84 -11.30 1.57
CA SER A 60 -15.12 -11.68 0.35
C SER A 60 -14.09 -10.64 -0.14
N VAL A 61 -13.78 -9.63 0.67
CA VAL A 61 -12.79 -8.59 0.35
C VAL A 61 -11.38 -8.99 0.76
N ILE A 62 -10.38 -8.39 0.11
CA ILE A 62 -8.99 -8.44 0.56
C ILE A 62 -8.69 -7.15 1.33
N MET A 63 -8.30 -7.28 2.60
CA MET A 63 -7.81 -6.16 3.41
C MET A 63 -6.29 -6.09 3.36
N ARG A 64 -5.74 -4.92 3.02
CA ARG A 64 -4.31 -4.62 3.06
C ARG A 64 -4.02 -3.71 4.24
N PHE A 65 -2.92 -3.98 4.93
CA PHE A 65 -2.49 -3.22 6.10
C PHE A 65 -1.15 -2.56 5.79
N PHE A 66 -1.09 -1.25 5.94
CA PHE A 66 0.12 -0.45 5.79
C PHE A 66 0.46 0.18 7.13
N ILE A 67 1.75 0.29 7.44
CA ILE A 67 2.21 0.92 8.68
C ILE A 67 2.09 2.44 8.50
N ALA A 68 1.16 3.05 9.23
CA ALA A 68 0.98 4.51 9.23
C ALA A 68 1.92 5.18 10.25
N ASP A 69 2.12 4.55 11.42
CA ASP A 69 3.08 5.00 12.44
C ASP A 69 3.94 3.85 12.98
N LYS A 70 5.01 4.19 13.69
CA LYS A 70 6.05 3.23 14.09
C LYS A 70 5.58 2.12 15.03
N ASN A 71 4.38 2.17 15.62
CA ASN A 71 4.07 1.29 16.75
C ASN A 71 2.74 0.55 16.66
N THR A 72 1.62 1.23 16.34
CA THR A 72 0.28 0.63 16.52
C THR A 72 -0.79 1.11 15.54
N SER A 73 -0.47 1.98 14.58
CA SER A 73 -1.44 2.48 13.61
C SER A 73 -1.25 1.87 12.23
N PHE A 74 -2.36 1.38 11.68
CA PHE A 74 -2.47 0.79 10.37
C PHE A 74 -3.32 1.64 9.46
N GLU A 75 -2.78 2.05 8.33
CA GLU A 75 -3.61 2.47 7.21
C GLU A 75 -4.16 1.20 6.56
N VAL A 76 -5.48 1.10 6.48
CA VAL A 76 -6.18 -0.06 5.93
C VAL A 76 -6.65 0.30 4.53
N ASP A 77 -6.51 -0.64 3.60
CA ASP A 77 -7.14 -0.56 2.28
C ASP A 77 -7.96 -1.81 2.00
N VAL A 78 -9.09 -1.64 1.34
CA VAL A 78 -10.07 -2.71 1.10
C VAL A 78 -10.25 -2.89 -0.40
N ILE A 79 -9.80 -4.03 -0.91
CA ILE A 79 -10.00 -4.43 -2.29
C ILE A 79 -11.25 -5.30 -2.35
N GLY A 80 -12.32 -4.77 -2.94
CA GLY A 80 -13.56 -5.50 -3.20
C GLY A 80 -13.35 -6.82 -3.98
N PRO A 81 -14.30 -7.77 -3.87
CA PRO A 81 -14.19 -9.11 -4.43
C PRO A 81 -13.92 -9.08 -5.93
N ILE A 82 -12.93 -9.87 -6.36
CA ILE A 82 -12.45 -9.93 -7.75
C ILE A 82 -13.59 -10.28 -8.72
N HIS A 83 -14.57 -11.08 -8.28
CA HIS A 83 -15.67 -11.59 -9.13
C HIS A 83 -16.83 -10.61 -9.35
N ARG A 84 -16.92 -9.50 -8.60
CA ARG A 84 -18.00 -8.48 -8.73
C ARG A 84 -17.50 -7.13 -9.24
N GLN A 85 -16.29 -7.04 -9.78
CA GLN A 85 -15.82 -5.81 -10.45
C GLN A 85 -16.49 -5.64 -11.83
N GLY A 86 -17.79 -5.36 -11.83
CA GLY A 86 -18.60 -5.06 -13.02
C GLY A 86 -18.56 -3.58 -13.45
N CYS A 87 -17.70 -2.76 -12.84
CA CYS A 87 -17.52 -1.36 -13.20
C CYS A 87 -16.03 -1.03 -13.20
N PRO A 88 -15.46 -0.45 -14.27
CA PRO A 88 -14.09 0.02 -14.28
C PRO A 88 -13.98 1.11 -13.21
N ARG A 89 -13.26 0.82 -12.12
CA ARG A 89 -13.00 1.81 -11.07
C ARG A 89 -12.52 3.11 -11.71
N SER A 90 -13.10 4.24 -11.31
CA SER A 90 -12.37 5.49 -11.32
C SER A 90 -11.10 5.26 -10.49
N VAL A 91 -9.96 5.32 -11.17
CA VAL A 91 -8.65 5.04 -10.62
C VAL A 91 -8.26 6.16 -9.65
N LEU A 92 -8.65 6.04 -8.40
CA LEU A 92 -8.13 6.81 -7.26
C LEU A 92 -7.83 5.78 -6.17
N ALA A 93 -6.61 5.35 -5.88
CA ALA A 93 -5.30 5.75 -6.35
C ALA A 93 -4.47 4.48 -6.57
N THR A 94 -4.08 4.21 -7.82
CA THR A 94 -2.81 3.51 -8.00
C THR A 94 -1.76 4.54 -7.62
N ARG A 95 -1.14 4.43 -6.45
CA ARG A 95 0.02 5.26 -6.11
C ARG A 95 1.17 4.81 -7.03
N ARG A 96 1.12 5.25 -8.29
CA ARG A 96 2.25 5.16 -9.21
C ARG A 96 3.26 6.16 -8.68
N HIS A 97 4.36 5.67 -8.13
CA HIS A 97 5.53 6.50 -7.90
C HIS A 97 6.09 6.86 -9.28
N ILE A 98 5.56 7.93 -9.88
CA ILE A 98 6.01 8.45 -11.16
C ILE A 98 7.18 9.37 -10.83
N PHE A 99 8.38 8.88 -11.10
CA PHE A 99 9.59 9.70 -11.10
C PHE A 99 9.72 10.30 -12.50
N THR A 100 9.56 11.61 -12.61
CA THR A 100 9.83 12.35 -13.84
C THR A 100 11.18 13.04 -13.67
N PRO A 101 12.28 12.50 -14.22
CA PRO A 101 13.53 13.24 -14.31
C PRO A 101 13.44 14.25 -15.47
N ASP A 102 13.86 15.49 -15.24
CA ASP A 102 14.05 16.46 -16.32
C ASP A 102 15.23 16.02 -17.18
N VAL A 103 14.98 15.73 -18.45
CA VAL A 103 16.01 15.30 -19.39
C VAL A 103 16.67 16.52 -20.00
N THR A 104 17.94 16.75 -19.68
CA THR A 104 18.74 17.82 -20.29
C THR A 104 19.32 17.39 -21.64
N GLU A 105 19.67 18.36 -22.50
CA GLU A 105 20.26 18.10 -23.82
C GLU A 105 21.58 17.29 -23.71
N HIS A 106 22.38 17.58 -22.69
CA HIS A 106 23.59 16.82 -22.36
C HIS A 106 23.30 15.34 -22.05
N MET A 107 22.18 15.03 -21.39
CA MET A 107 21.76 13.65 -21.11
C MET A 107 21.29 12.90 -22.36
N MET A 108 20.81 13.62 -23.39
CA MET A 108 20.39 13.03 -24.67
C MET A 108 21.58 12.73 -25.59
N GLN A 109 22.70 13.43 -25.41
CA GLN A 109 23.92 13.28 -26.21
C GLN A 109 24.86 12.19 -25.67
N HIS A 110 24.64 11.73 -24.44
CA HIS A 110 25.48 10.71 -23.80
C HIS A 110 24.97 9.29 -24.05
N SER A 111 25.87 8.36 -24.40
CA SER A 111 25.55 6.94 -24.59
C SER A 111 25.48 6.13 -23.28
N PHE A 112 25.61 6.78 -22.11
CA PHE A 112 25.60 6.09 -20.82
C PHE A 112 24.17 5.89 -20.29
N PRO A 113 23.93 4.84 -19.48
CA PRO A 113 22.63 4.61 -18.85
C PRO A 113 22.22 5.78 -17.96
N LEU A 114 20.93 6.13 -17.99
CA LEU A 114 20.36 7.15 -17.10
C LEU A 114 20.51 6.70 -15.63
N VAL A 115 21.25 7.48 -14.84
CA VAL A 115 21.40 7.25 -13.41
C VAL A 115 20.18 7.86 -12.71
N LEU A 116 19.41 7.00 -12.05
CA LEU A 116 18.24 7.44 -11.31
C LEU A 116 18.63 7.94 -9.91
N PRO A 117 17.86 8.87 -9.33
CA PRO A 117 18.08 9.30 -7.96
C PRO A 117 18.07 8.11 -6.99
N PRO A 118 18.89 8.11 -5.93
CA PRO A 118 18.94 7.01 -4.95
C PRO A 118 17.57 6.65 -4.36
N ALA A 119 16.69 7.64 -4.19
CA ALA A 119 15.32 7.45 -3.72
C ALA A 119 14.46 6.59 -4.68
N ALA A 120 14.74 6.62 -5.99
CA ALA A 120 14.02 5.85 -7.01
C ALA A 120 14.54 4.40 -7.12
N LEU A 121 15.81 4.14 -6.76
CA LEU A 121 16.39 2.78 -6.81
C LEU A 121 15.65 1.81 -5.89
N ASN A 122 15.20 2.26 -4.71
CA ASN A 122 14.41 1.45 -3.77
C ASN A 122 13.13 0.87 -4.38
N PHE A 123 12.60 1.48 -5.45
CA PHE A 123 11.39 1.04 -6.15
C PHE A 123 11.68 0.20 -7.40
N LEU A 124 12.94 0.17 -7.88
CA LEU A 124 13.35 -0.49 -9.12
C LEU A 124 14.00 -1.84 -8.92
N PHE A 125 14.70 -2.05 -7.80
CA PHE A 125 15.39 -3.33 -7.53
C PHE A 125 14.46 -4.55 -7.54
N GLY A 126 13.14 -4.37 -7.42
CA GLY A 126 12.14 -5.44 -7.54
C GLY A 126 11.53 -5.63 -8.93
N SER A 127 11.81 -4.78 -9.91
CA SER A 127 11.21 -4.86 -11.24
C SER A 127 12.30 -4.95 -12.31
N GLN A 128 12.42 -6.08 -13.00
CA GLN A 128 13.27 -6.27 -14.19
C GLN A 128 12.75 -5.46 -15.40
N LYS A 129 12.34 -4.21 -15.21
CA LYS A 129 11.67 -3.39 -16.21
C LYS A 129 12.59 -2.31 -16.73
N VAL A 130 12.72 -2.28 -18.04
CA VAL A 130 13.38 -1.21 -18.79
C VAL A 130 12.44 0.01 -18.83
N ILE A 131 12.98 1.22 -18.67
CA ILE A 131 12.20 2.46 -18.74
C ILE A 131 12.19 2.95 -20.19
N PRO A 132 11.03 2.96 -20.88
CA PRO A 132 10.93 3.56 -22.21
C PRO A 132 10.92 5.09 -22.10
N VAL A 133 11.88 5.75 -22.75
CA VAL A 133 11.93 7.21 -22.85
C VAL A 133 10.96 7.65 -23.94
N ARG A 134 9.89 8.38 -23.56
CA ARG A 134 8.94 8.96 -24.52
C ARG A 134 9.41 10.37 -24.90
N ARG A 135 9.87 10.54 -26.14
CA ARG A 135 10.26 11.85 -26.69
C ARG A 135 9.01 12.68 -26.95
N GLY A 136 8.79 13.74 -26.17
CA GLY A 136 7.78 14.74 -26.48
C GLY A 136 8.24 15.57 -27.69
N TYR A 137 7.70 15.31 -28.87
CA TYR A 137 7.87 16.22 -29.99
C TYR A 137 7.06 17.48 -29.69
N GLY A 138 7.76 18.57 -29.36
CA GLY A 138 7.16 19.89 -29.24
C GLY A 138 6.47 20.29 -30.54
N LYS A 139 5.30 20.93 -30.41
CA LYS A 139 4.58 21.52 -31.55
C LYS A 139 5.51 22.50 -32.25
N ARG A 140 5.79 22.23 -33.53
CA ARG A 140 6.45 23.16 -34.43
C ARG A 140 5.41 24.24 -34.74
N ASN A 141 5.57 25.42 -34.16
CA ASN A 141 4.82 26.60 -34.59
C ASN A 141 5.24 26.89 -36.04
N GLN A 142 4.28 26.79 -36.96
CA GLN A 142 4.35 27.40 -38.28
C GLN A 142 3.85 28.83 -38.18
#